data_AF-A0A3B3Z6A6-F1
#
_entry.id   AF-A0A3B3Z6A6-F1
#
_cell.length_a   1.000
_cell.length_b   1.000
_cell.length_c   1.000
_cell.angle_alpha   90.00
_cell.angle_beta   90.00
_cell.angle_gamma   90.00
#
_symmetry.space_group_name_H-M   'P 1'
#
loop_
_entity.id
_entity.type
_entity.pdbx_description
1 polymer ?
#
loop_
_entity_poly.entity_id
_entity_poly.type
_entity_poly.pdbx_seq_one_letter_code
_entity_poly.pdbx_strand_id
1 'polypeptide(L)'
;MCLLYSHANINTNVHLSHANINTNVHLSHANINTNVHLSHANINTNVHLSHANINTNVHLSHANINTNVHLSHANINTNVHLSHANINTNVHLSHANINTNVHLSHANINTNVHLSHANINTNVHLHQTYRKGQ
;
A
#
# COMPACT_ATOMS: atom_id res chain seq x y z
N MET A 1 13.35 -15.46 -5.91
CA MET A 1 12.43 -16.52 -6.36
C MET A 1 11.18 -15.85 -6.92
N CYS A 2 11.07 -15.74 -8.25
CA CYS A 2 9.86 -15.20 -8.89
C CYS A 2 8.85 -16.34 -9.05
N LEU A 3 7.77 -16.30 -8.28
CA LEU A 3 6.66 -17.23 -8.43
C LEU A 3 5.71 -16.65 -9.49
N LEU A 4 5.79 -17.11 -10.73
CA LEU A 4 4.74 -16.86 -11.73
C LEU A 4 3.53 -17.74 -11.41
N TYR A 5 2.62 -17.27 -10.56
CA TYR A 5 1.28 -17.85 -10.46
C TYR A 5 0.37 -17.19 -11.49
N SER A 6 -0.36 -18.01 -12.26
CA SER A 6 -1.42 -17.52 -13.15
C SER A 6 -2.56 -16.88 -12.35
N HIS A 7 -2.84 -17.43 -11.17
CA HIS A 7 -3.85 -16.96 -10.21
C HIS A 7 -3.37 -17.24 -8.78
N ALA A 8 -3.51 -16.27 -7.88
CA ALA A 8 -3.24 -16.48 -6.46
C ALA A 8 -4.37 -15.88 -5.59
N ASN A 9 -4.69 -16.56 -4.51
CA ASN A 9 -5.50 -16.01 -3.43
C ASN A 9 -4.63 -15.96 -2.17
N ILE A 10 -4.41 -14.76 -1.65
CA ILE A 10 -3.49 -14.51 -0.53
C ILE A 10 -4.29 -13.90 0.61
N ASN A 11 -4.26 -14.56 1.76
CA ASN A 11 -4.85 -14.05 2.99
C ASN A 11 -3.81 -14.09 4.11
N THR A 12 -3.43 -12.92 4.60
CA THR A 12 -2.35 -12.77 5.57
C THR A 12 -2.78 -11.89 6.74
N ASN A 13 -2.55 -12.36 7.96
CA ASN A 13 -2.70 -11.58 9.18
C ASN A 13 -1.36 -11.54 9.91
N VAL A 14 -0.84 -10.35 10.19
CA VAL A 14 0.46 -10.16 10.84
C VAL A 14 0.30 -9.28 12.08
N HIS A 15 0.81 -9.77 13.20
CA HIS A 15 0.93 -8.99 14.45
C HIS A 15 2.33 -9.16 15.04
N LEU A 16 3.15 -8.10 14.97
CA LEU A 16 4.53 -8.14 15.49
C LEU A 16 4.87 -6.82 16.19
N SER A 17 5.80 -6.88 17.16
CA SER A 17 6.33 -5.66 17.79
C SER A 17 7.33 -4.94 16.88
N HIS A 18 8.20 -5.70 16.22
CA HIS A 18 9.22 -5.17 15.31
C HIS A 18 9.30 -6.06 14.06
N ALA A 19 9.33 -5.44 12.88
CA ALA A 19 9.47 -6.17 11.64
C ALA A 19 10.30 -5.41 10.60
N ASN A 20 11.14 -6.16 9.88
CA ASN A 20 11.75 -5.72 8.64
C ASN A 20 11.16 -6.59 7.52
N ILE A 21 10.39 -5.98 6.62
CA ILE A 21 9.65 -6.68 5.58
C ILE A 21 10.19 -6.24 4.22
N ASN A 22 10.65 -7.19 3.42
CA ASN A 22 11.01 -6.99 2.03
C ASN A 22 10.24 -7.98 1.17
N THR A 23 9.49 -7.48 0.18
CA THR A 23 8.58 -8.31 -0.60
C THR A 23 8.56 -7.86 -2.06
N ASN A 24 8.69 -8.83 -2.97
CA ASN A 24 8.54 -8.63 -4.40
C ASN A 24 7.47 -9.60 -4.92
N VAL A 25 6.42 -9.09 -5.55
CA VAL A 25 5.27 -9.88 -6.04
C VAL A 25 5.06 -9.63 -7.53
N HIS A 26 4.90 -10.72 -8.28
CA HIS A 26 4.57 -10.70 -9.70
C HIS A 26 3.48 -11.73 -10.00
N LEU A 27 2.26 -11.28 -10.31
CA LEU A 27 1.12 -12.19 -10.55
C LEU A 27 0.28 -11.71 -11.72
N SER A 28 -0.31 -12.64 -12.47
CA SER A 28 -1.26 -12.29 -13.53
C SER A 28 -2.63 -11.94 -12.96
N HIS A 29 -3.14 -12.77 -12.04
CA HIS A 29 -4.41 -12.52 -11.33
C HIS A 29 -4.23 -12.74 -9.83
N ALA A 30 -4.70 -11.80 -9.02
CA ALA A 30 -4.58 -11.88 -7.58
C ALA A 30 -5.84 -11.39 -6.85
N ASN A 31 -6.27 -12.16 -5.86
CA ASN A 31 -7.14 -11.67 -4.79
C ASN A 31 -6.29 -11.62 -3.51
N ILE A 32 -6.15 -10.44 -2.92
CA ILE A 32 -5.26 -10.21 -1.78
C ILE A 32 -6.07 -9.59 -0.65
N ASN A 33 -6.05 -10.22 0.52
CA ASN A 33 -6.59 -9.69 1.76
C ASN A 33 -5.50 -9.69 2.84
N THR A 34 -5.18 -8.52 3.39
CA THR A 34 -4.10 -8.39 4.37
C THR A 34 -4.52 -7.53 5.54
N ASN A 35 -4.29 -8.01 6.76
CA ASN A 35 -4.36 -7.20 7.98
C ASN A 35 -2.98 -7.17 8.66
N VAL A 36 -2.47 -5.96 8.90
CA VAL A 36 -1.14 -5.74 9.49
C VAL A 36 -1.25 -4.84 10.71
N HIS A 37 -0.72 -5.32 11.84
CA HIS A 37 -0.52 -4.53 13.04
C HIS A 37 0.94 -4.62 13.49
N LEU A 38 1.68 -3.52 13.41
CA LEU A 38 3.09 -3.46 13.84
C LEU A 38 3.38 -2.23 14.69
N SER A 39 4.18 -2.39 15.75
CA SER A 39 4.63 -1.23 16.53
C SER A 39 5.77 -0.49 15.83
N HIS A 40 6.77 -1.21 15.32
CA HIS A 40 7.88 -0.65 14.54
C HIS A 40 8.11 -1.45 13.27
N ALA A 41 8.13 -0.77 12.13
CA ALA A 41 8.27 -1.43 10.84
C ALA A 41 9.19 -0.68 9.88
N ASN A 42 10.08 -1.42 9.21
CA ASN A 42 10.69 -0.99 7.96
C ASN A 42 10.15 -1.89 6.84
N ILE A 43 9.46 -1.30 5.86
CA ILE A 43 8.76 -2.02 4.81
C ILE A 43 9.28 -1.54 3.46
N ASN A 44 9.74 -2.49 2.64
CA ASN A 44 10.08 -2.27 1.24
C ASN A 44 9.28 -3.27 0.38
N THR A 45 8.51 -2.76 -0.58
CA THR A 45 7.60 -3.59 -1.37
C THR A 45 7.60 -3.18 -2.83
N ASN A 46 7.80 -4.15 -3.73
CA ASN A 46 7.56 -3.97 -5.16
C ASN A 46 6.47 -4.94 -5.64
N VAL A 47 5.44 -4.42 -6.29
CA VAL A 47 4.29 -5.21 -6.72
C VAL A 47 3.99 -4.93 -8.19
N HIS A 48 3.88 -6.00 -8.97
CA HIS A 48 3.40 -5.94 -10.34
C HIS A 48 2.27 -6.96 -10.55
N LEU A 49 1.05 -6.46 -10.82
CA LEU A 49 -0.12 -7.32 -11.07
C LEU A 49 -0.86 -6.90 -12.33
N SER A 50 -1.30 -7.86 -13.14
CA SER A 50 -2.13 -7.55 -14.31
C SER A 50 -3.60 -7.31 -13.92
N HIS A 51 -4.18 -8.20 -13.11
CA HIS A 51 -5.54 -8.07 -12.57
C HIS A 51 -5.52 -8.31 -11.06
N ALA A 52 -6.04 -7.37 -10.28
CA ALA A 52 -5.99 -7.46 -8.83
C ALA A 52 -7.27 -6.97 -8.14
N ASN A 53 -7.74 -7.72 -7.15
CA ASN A 53 -8.62 -7.22 -6.10
C ASN A 53 -7.83 -7.21 -4.79
N ILE A 54 -7.65 -6.03 -4.20
CA ILE A 54 -6.80 -5.83 -3.02
C ILE A 54 -7.65 -5.21 -1.90
N ASN A 55 -7.67 -5.85 -0.75
CA ASN A 55 -8.22 -5.31 0.49
C ASN A 55 -7.14 -5.33 1.57
N THR A 56 -6.83 -4.16 2.12
CA THR A 56 -5.76 -4.03 3.12
C THR A 56 -6.20 -3.16 4.29
N ASN A 57 -5.98 -3.65 5.52
CA ASN A 57 -6.02 -2.84 6.72
C ASN A 57 -4.66 -2.80 7.39
N VAL A 58 -4.13 -1.59 7.62
CA VAL A 58 -2.80 -1.38 8.18
C VAL A 58 -2.89 -0.47 9.40
N HIS A 59 -2.32 -0.93 10.52
CA HIS A 59 -2.10 -0.13 11.71
C HIS A 59 -0.63 -0.17 12.11
N LEU A 60 0.07 0.97 12.02
CA LEU A 60 1.49 1.08 12.41
C LEU A 60 1.72 2.25 13.35
N SER A 61 2.48 2.02 14.43
CA SER A 61 2.86 3.12 15.32
C SER A 61 4.06 3.92 14.78
N HIS A 62 5.12 3.24 14.36
CA HIS A 62 6.31 3.84 13.73
C HIS A 62 6.68 3.07 12.47
N ALA A 63 6.72 3.76 11.33
CA ALA A 63 6.96 3.12 10.04
C ALA A 63 7.88 3.92 9.11
N ASN A 64 8.81 3.21 8.47
CA ASN A 64 9.44 3.65 7.23
C ASN A 64 8.95 2.75 6.09
N ILE A 65 8.27 3.33 5.11
CA ILE A 65 7.62 2.60 4.03
C ILE A 65 8.16 3.09 2.69
N ASN A 66 8.66 2.16 1.88
CA ASN A 66 8.99 2.38 0.48
C ASN A 66 8.20 1.38 -0.38
N THR A 67 7.46 1.88 -1.35
CA THR A 67 6.57 1.04 -2.16
C THR A 67 6.57 1.46 -3.62
N ASN A 68 6.76 0.49 -4.52
CA ASN A 68 6.53 0.67 -5.95
C ASN A 68 5.45 -0.30 -6.43
N VAL A 69 4.40 0.23 -7.06
CA VAL A 69 3.24 -0.55 -7.48
C VAL A 69 2.95 -0.28 -8.96
N HIS A 70 2.84 -1.35 -9.74
CA HIS A 70 2.36 -1.31 -11.11
C HIS A 70 1.17 -2.25 -11.30
N LEU A 71 -0.01 -1.70 -11.61
CA LEU A 71 -1.22 -2.48 -11.84
C LEU A 71 -1.89 -2.11 -13.16
N SER A 72 -2.28 -3.11 -13.95
CA SER A 72 -3.04 -2.86 -15.19
C SER A 72 -4.54 -2.68 -14.92
N HIS A 73 -5.17 -3.60 -14.18
CA HIS A 73 -6.56 -3.52 -13.76
C HIS A 73 -6.68 -3.82 -12.27
N ALA A 74 -7.23 -2.87 -11.50
CA ALA A 74 -7.27 -3.01 -10.05
C ALA A 74 -8.57 -2.50 -9.42
N ASN A 75 -9.09 -3.27 -8.45
CA ASN A 75 -10.00 -2.77 -7.43
C ASN A 75 -9.27 -2.77 -6.08
N ILE A 76 -9.13 -1.61 -5.47
CA ILE A 76 -8.33 -1.41 -4.25
C ILE A 76 -9.20 -0.80 -3.17
N ASN A 77 -9.26 -1.45 -2.01
CA ASN A 77 -9.83 -0.91 -0.79
C ASN A 77 -8.77 -0.93 0.32
N THR A 78 -8.44 0.22 0.87
CA THR A 78 -7.37 0.33 1.88
C THR A 78 -7.82 1.21 3.05
N ASN A 79 -7.63 0.72 4.27
CA ASN A 79 -7.68 1.54 5.48
C ASN A 79 -6.31 1.57 6.15
N VAL A 80 -5.79 2.77 6.39
CA VAL A 80 -4.45 2.96 6.95
C VAL A 80 -4.52 3.89 8.16
N HIS A 81 -3.96 3.44 9.28
CA HIS A 81 -3.74 4.25 10.47
C HIS A 81 -2.26 4.26 10.84
N LEU A 82 -1.62 5.44 10.78
CA LEU A 82 -0.22 5.62 11.15
C LEU A 82 -0.04 6.73 12.18
N SER A 83 0.70 6.45 13.25
CA SER A 83 1.07 7.49 14.21
C SER A 83 2.27 8.29 13.72
N HIS A 84 3.40 7.64 13.41
CA HIS A 84 4.61 8.27 12.89
C HIS A 84 5.10 7.54 11.63
N ALA A 85 5.18 8.25 10.50
CA ALA A 85 5.55 7.62 9.24
C ALA A 85 6.44 8.46 8.32
N ASN A 86 7.44 7.80 7.73
CA ASN A 86 8.10 8.27 6.51
C ASN A 86 7.66 7.37 5.35
N ILE A 87 7.03 7.94 4.33
CA ILE A 87 6.43 7.19 3.23
C ILE A 87 6.99 7.71 1.91
N ASN A 88 7.52 6.81 1.10
CA ASN A 88 7.85 7.05 -0.30
C ASN A 88 7.09 6.03 -1.16
N THR A 89 6.33 6.51 -2.13
CA THR A 89 5.46 5.66 -2.94
C THR A 89 5.46 6.09 -4.40
N ASN A 90 5.69 5.14 -5.31
CA ASN A 90 5.47 5.32 -6.74
C ASN A 90 4.41 4.34 -7.22
N VAL A 91 3.37 4.86 -7.87
CA VAL A 91 2.22 4.07 -8.30
C VAL A 91 1.93 4.35 -9.77
N HIS A 92 1.81 3.29 -10.56
CA HIS A 92 1.36 3.34 -11.94
C HIS A 92 0.14 2.44 -12.12
N LEU A 93 -1.01 3.02 -12.49
CA LEU A 93 -2.26 2.30 -12.70
C LEU A 93 -2.87 2.63 -14.06
N SER A 94 -3.22 1.60 -14.84
CA SER A 94 -3.92 1.81 -16.11
C SER A 94 -5.44 1.95 -15.93
N HIS A 95 -6.09 0.99 -15.25
CA HIS A 95 -7.53 1.02 -14.94
C HIS A 95 -7.75 0.70 -13.47
N ALA A 96 -8.30 1.63 -12.70
CA ALA A 96 -8.44 1.45 -11.26
C ALA A 96 -9.75 1.98 -10.66
N ASN A 97 -10.34 1.22 -9.75
CA ASN A 97 -11.29 1.71 -8.76
C ASN A 97 -10.61 1.68 -7.38
N ILE A 98 -10.50 2.84 -6.74
CA ILE A 98 -9.75 3.00 -5.50
C ILE A 98 -10.64 3.64 -4.43
N ASN A 99 -10.74 2.98 -3.28
CA ASN A 99 -11.29 3.54 -2.07
C ASN A 99 -10.24 3.50 -0.96
N THR A 100 -9.88 4.66 -0.42
CA THR A 100 -8.84 4.76 0.61
C THR A 100 -9.28 5.64 1.76
N ASN A 101 -9.16 5.13 2.99
CA ASN A 101 -9.25 5.94 4.20
C ASN A 101 -7.90 5.96 4.92
N VAL A 102 -7.40 7.15 5.22
CA VAL A 102 -6.07 7.33 5.81
C VAL A 102 -6.16 8.26 7.02
N HIS A 103 -5.66 7.78 8.16
CA HIS A 103 -5.48 8.55 9.38
C HIS A 103 -3.99 8.65 9.71
N LEU A 104 -3.48 9.88 9.80
CA LEU A 104 -2.08 10.17 10.10
C LEU A 104 -1.96 11.18 11.22
N SER A 105 -1.12 10.87 12.21
CA SER A 105 -0.75 11.85 13.22
C SER A 105 0.45 12.69 12.75
N HIS A 106 1.59 12.06 12.48
CA HIS A 106 2.83 12.72 12.05
C HIS A 106 3.44 11.99 10.84
N ALA A 107 3.52 12.66 9.69
CA ALA A 107 4.01 12.02 8.47
C ALA A 107 4.86 12.94 7.59
N ASN A 108 5.87 12.34 6.96
CA ASN A 108 6.56 12.86 5.78
C ASN A 108 6.23 11.94 4.60
N ILE A 109 5.62 12.49 3.55
CA ILE A 109 5.08 11.72 2.44
C ILE A 109 5.60 12.29 1.12
N ASN A 110 6.23 11.43 0.34
CA ASN A 110 6.52 11.67 -1.07
C ASN A 110 5.78 10.62 -1.91
N THR A 111 5.03 11.08 -2.91
CA THR A 111 4.16 10.22 -3.71
C THR A 111 4.14 10.68 -5.15
N ASN A 112 4.47 9.76 -6.07
CA ASN A 112 4.29 9.95 -7.50
C ASN A 112 3.25 8.95 -8.00
N VAL A 113 2.24 9.46 -8.70
CA VAL A 113 1.11 8.65 -9.17
C VAL A 113 0.86 8.96 -10.64
N HIS A 114 0.83 7.91 -11.46
CA HIS A 114 0.44 7.97 -12.87
C HIS A 114 -0.80 7.10 -13.09
N LEU A 115 -1.86 7.72 -13.62
CA LEU A 115 -3.16 7.08 -13.83
C LEU A 115 -3.64 7.33 -15.26
N SER A 116 -4.15 6.30 -15.93
CA SER A 116 -4.84 6.47 -17.22
C SER A 116 -6.36 6.60 -17.05
N HIS A 117 -7.01 5.61 -16.42
CA HIS A 117 -8.45 5.62 -16.15
C HIS A 117 -8.71 5.24 -14.70
N ALA A 118 -9.27 6.15 -13.90
CA ALA A 118 -9.48 5.90 -12.48
C ALA A 118 -10.78 6.50 -11.94
N ASN A 119 -11.43 5.75 -11.06
CA ASN A 119 -12.40 6.27 -10.10
C ASN A 119 -11.79 6.20 -8.70
N ILE A 120 -11.66 7.34 -8.03
CA ILE A 120 -10.93 7.46 -6.77
C ILE A 120 -11.83 8.15 -5.73
N ASN A 121 -12.02 7.47 -4.61
CA ASN A 121 -12.56 8.05 -3.39
C ASN A 121 -11.52 7.94 -2.28
N THR A 122 -11.18 9.09 -1.69
CA THR A 122 -10.10 9.19 -0.72
C THR A 122 -10.51 10.11 0.43
N ASN A 123 -10.52 9.57 1.65
CA ASN A 123 -10.70 10.34 2.87
C ASN A 123 -9.40 10.35 3.69
N VAL A 124 -8.96 11.54 4.07
CA VAL A 124 -7.65 11.74 4.68
C VAL A 124 -7.80 12.66 5.89
N HIS A 125 -7.46 12.14 7.07
CA HIS A 125 -7.47 12.87 8.34
C HIS A 125 -6.05 13.03 8.87
N LEU A 126 -5.58 14.28 8.98
CA LEU A 126 -4.21 14.64 9.33
C LEU A 126 -4.20 15.58 10.54
N HIS A 127 -3.42 15.24 11.56
CA HIS A 127 -3.30 16.08 12.76
C HIS A 127 -2.06 17.00 12.73
N GLN A 128 -1.03 16.73 11.92
CA GLN A 128 0.09 17.64 11.62
C GLN A 128 0.96 17.10 10.47
N THR A 129 1.37 17.95 9.51
CA THR A 129 2.27 17.54 8.41
C THR A 129 3.36 18.57 8.12
N TYR A 130 4.57 18.09 7.84
CA TYR A 130 5.59 18.83 7.10
C TYR A 130 5.61 18.34 5.65
N ARG A 131 5.15 19.17 4.71
CA ARG A 131 5.18 18.89 3.27
C ARG A 131 6.33 19.71 2.65
N LYS A 132 7.39 19.06 2.16
CA LYS A 132 8.42 19.72 1.36
C LYS A 132 8.08 19.55 -0.13
N GLY A 133 7.66 20.64 -0.77
CA GLY A 133 7.68 20.85 -2.23
C GLY A 133 6.70 20.04 -3.06
N GLN A 134 5.65 20.70 -3.54
CA GLN A 134 5.37 20.88 -4.97
C GLN A 134 4.86 22.31 -5.16
#